data_AF-A0A453HAT2-F1
#
_entry.id   AF-A0A453HAT2-F1
#
_cell.length_a   1.000
_cell.length_b   1.000
_cell.length_c   1.000
_cell.angle_alpha   90.00
_cell.angle_beta   90.00
_cell.angle_gamma   90.00
#
_symmetry.space_group_name_H-M   'P 1'
#
loop_
_entity.id
_entity.type
_entity.pdbx_description
1 polymer ?
#
loop_
_entity_poly.entity_id
_entity_poly.type
_entity_poly.pdbx_seq_one_letter_code
_entity_poly.pdbx_strand_id
1 'polypeptide(L)'
;MKNCKGNYVKPANQLCAEVLETIDNTYGYYLAYFWMNNRMTRDALGIKGGTVGEWVRCKKELPYTQDMPSSIPYHLNLTTRGYRALVYRFTITYANNLTFATVKGGGHTAPEYQPEECFAMAQRWLDNKPL
;
A
#
# COMPACT_ATOMS: atom_id res chain seq x y z
N MET A 1 -14.87 11.75 18.11
CA MET A 1 -14.25 12.08 19.42
C MET A 1 -15.23 12.45 20.54
N LYS A 2 -16.35 13.16 20.32
CA LYS A 2 -17.32 13.50 21.40
C LYS A 2 -17.82 12.29 22.21
N ASN A 3 -17.95 11.13 21.57
CA ASN A 3 -18.40 9.88 22.19
C ASN A 3 -17.33 9.20 23.07
N CYS A 4 -16.07 9.68 23.04
CA CYS A 4 -14.96 9.06 23.76
C CYS A 4 -14.81 9.52 25.21
N LYS A 5 -15.37 10.69 25.57
CA LYS A 5 -15.37 11.24 26.94
C LYS A 5 -14.00 11.18 27.66
N GLY A 6 -12.89 11.37 26.93
CA GLY A 6 -11.54 11.31 27.50
C GLY A 6 -10.85 9.94 27.47
N ASN A 7 -11.56 8.85 27.12
CA ASN A 7 -10.97 7.52 27.00
C ASN A 7 -10.59 7.23 25.53
N TYR A 8 -9.31 7.38 25.20
CA TYR A 8 -8.79 7.28 23.83
C TYR A 8 -7.82 6.12 23.60
N VAL A 9 -7.54 5.32 24.62
CA VAL A 9 -6.54 4.24 24.53
C VAL A 9 -7.22 2.88 24.37
N LYS A 10 -8.24 2.60 25.19
CA LYS A 10 -9.07 1.39 25.10
C LYS A 10 -10.50 1.74 25.52
N PRO A 11 -11.27 2.42 24.67
CA PRO A 11 -12.64 2.77 25.01
C PRO A 11 -13.53 1.53 25.05
N ALA A 12 -14.27 1.37 26.16
CA ALA A 12 -15.38 0.42 26.21
C ALA A 12 -16.58 0.85 25.34
N ASN A 13 -16.63 2.14 24.97
CA ASN A 13 -17.65 2.67 24.08
C ASN A 13 -17.33 2.28 22.62
N GLN A 14 -18.22 1.49 22.03
CA GLN A 14 -18.04 0.95 20.67
C GLN A 14 -17.89 2.05 19.60
N LEU A 15 -18.73 3.09 19.62
CA LEU A 15 -18.59 4.21 18.68
C LEU A 15 -17.27 4.95 18.83
N CYS A 16 -16.72 5.04 20.04
CA CYS A 16 -15.40 5.63 20.24
C CYS A 16 -14.30 4.72 19.68
N ALA A 17 -14.39 3.40 19.92
CA ALA A 17 -13.43 2.43 19.38
C ALA A 17 -13.38 2.49 17.85
N GLU A 18 -14.52 2.43 17.18
CA GLU A 18 -14.62 2.49 15.71
C GLU A 18 -14.07 3.82 15.14
N VAL A 19 -14.38 4.95 15.80
CA VAL A 19 -13.86 6.25 15.39
C VAL A 19 -12.34 6.33 15.57
N LEU A 20 -11.80 5.80 16.67
CA LEU A 20 -10.36 5.78 16.91
C LEU A 20 -9.63 4.87 15.93
N GLU A 21 -10.18 3.70 15.64
CA GLU A 21 -9.65 2.80 14.62
C GLU A 21 -9.64 3.47 13.24
N THR A 22 -10.71 4.18 12.89
CA THR A 22 -10.75 4.94 11.63
C THR A 22 -9.70 6.04 11.59
N ILE A 23 -9.53 6.78 12.70
CA ILE A 23 -8.50 7.81 12.81
C ILE A 23 -7.12 7.17 12.65
N ASP A 24 -6.82 6.11 13.38
CA ASP A 24 -5.52 5.44 13.34
C ASP A 24 -5.17 4.98 11.92
N ASN A 25 -6.14 4.36 11.23
CA ASN A 25 -5.99 3.92 9.84
C ASN A 25 -5.89 5.06 8.80
N THR A 26 -6.35 6.27 9.11
CA THR A 26 -6.38 7.40 8.15
C THR A 26 -5.41 8.54 8.50
N TYR A 27 -4.89 8.55 9.72
CA TYR A 27 -4.04 9.63 10.23
C TYR A 27 -2.72 9.70 9.47
N GLY A 28 -2.15 8.55 9.08
CA GLY A 28 -0.98 8.51 8.20
C GLY A 28 -1.22 9.24 6.87
N TYR A 29 -2.40 9.09 6.26
CA TYR A 29 -2.74 9.80 5.02
C TYR A 29 -2.88 11.31 5.23
N TYR A 30 -3.47 11.71 6.36
CA TYR A 30 -3.57 13.11 6.75
C TYR A 30 -2.19 13.73 6.91
N LEU A 31 -1.30 13.10 7.70
CA LEU A 31 0.07 13.57 7.89
C LEU A 31 0.87 13.64 6.59
N ALA A 32 0.74 12.62 5.73
CA ALA A 32 1.39 12.60 4.42
C ALA A 32 0.97 13.80 3.55
N TYR A 33 -0.31 14.18 3.58
CA TYR A 33 -0.79 15.37 2.85
C TYR A 33 -0.12 16.66 3.32
N PHE A 34 0.00 16.89 4.64
CA PHE A 34 0.69 18.08 5.15
C PHE A 34 2.18 18.05 4.85
N TRP A 35 2.80 16.89 5.01
CA TRP A 35 4.24 16.73 4.77
C TRP A 35 4.59 16.97 3.30
N MET A 36 3.84 16.38 2.36
CA MET A 36 4.08 16.53 0.91
C MET A 36 3.78 17.93 0.37
N ASN A 37 2.92 18.69 1.04
CA ASN A 37 2.60 20.07 0.67
C ASN A 37 3.40 21.12 1.45
N ASN A 38 4.24 20.70 2.41
CA ASN A 38 5.13 21.60 3.11
C ASN A 38 6.23 22.13 2.16
N ARG A 39 6.45 23.45 2.16
CA ARG A 39 7.45 24.09 1.29
C ARG A 39 8.86 23.53 1.48
N MET A 40 9.31 23.37 2.73
CA MET A 40 10.66 22.86 3.01
C MET A 40 10.82 21.42 2.53
N THR A 41 9.79 20.59 2.71
CA THR A 41 9.78 19.24 2.15
C THR A 41 9.89 19.26 0.63
N ARG A 42 9.11 20.09 -0.05
CA ARG A 42 9.12 20.19 -1.52
C ARG A 42 10.47 20.69 -2.04
N ASP A 43 11.05 21.68 -1.38
CA ASP A 43 12.38 22.20 -1.70
C ASP A 43 13.45 21.11 -1.51
N ALA A 44 13.39 20.36 -0.40
CA ALA A 44 14.32 19.24 -0.13
C ALA A 44 14.17 18.07 -1.11
N LEU A 45 12.96 17.81 -1.60
CA LEU A 45 12.69 16.82 -2.66
C LEU A 45 13.03 17.34 -4.07
N GLY A 46 13.48 18.59 -4.21
CA GLY A 46 13.82 19.18 -5.51
C GLY A 46 12.61 19.48 -6.41
N ILE A 47 11.42 19.62 -5.82
CA ILE A 47 10.20 19.96 -6.57
C ILE A 47 10.26 21.43 -6.96
N LYS A 48 10.40 21.69 -8.26
CA LYS A 48 10.46 23.06 -8.78
C LYS A 48 9.13 23.80 -8.56
N GLY A 49 9.20 25.01 -7.99
CA GLY A 49 8.03 25.85 -7.80
C GLY A 49 7.32 26.12 -9.14
N GLY A 50 5.99 25.99 -9.14
CA GLY A 50 5.16 26.22 -10.33
C GLY A 50 5.02 25.05 -11.31
N THR A 51 5.78 23.95 -11.16
CA THR A 51 5.65 22.79 -12.07
C THR A 51 4.57 21.82 -11.66
N VAL A 52 4.32 21.70 -10.35
CA VAL A 52 3.28 20.84 -9.78
C VAL A 52 2.50 21.67 -8.76
N GLY A 53 1.18 21.61 -8.83
CA GLY A 53 0.30 22.21 -7.84
C GLY A 53 0.29 21.47 -6.50
N GLU A 54 -0.85 21.50 -5.84
CA GLU A 54 -1.13 20.74 -4.62
C GLU A 54 -0.91 19.24 -4.86
N TRP A 55 -0.17 18.61 -3.94
CA TRP A 55 -0.05 17.16 -3.93
C TRP A 55 -1.28 16.55 -3.27
N VAL A 56 -1.89 15.58 -3.97
CA VAL A 56 -2.99 14.75 -3.47
C VAL A 56 -2.63 13.29 -3.62
N ARG A 57 -2.98 12.46 -2.63
CA ARG A 57 -2.61 11.03 -2.62
C ARG A 57 -3.19 10.25 -3.80
N CYS A 58 -4.45 10.50 -4.15
CA CYS A 58 -5.15 9.80 -5.22
C CYS A 58 -5.95 10.80 -6.06
N LYS A 59 -5.55 11.00 -7.32
CA LYS A 59 -6.33 11.78 -8.29
C LYS A 59 -7.38 10.87 -8.93
N LYS A 60 -8.66 11.14 -8.69
CA LYS A 60 -9.76 10.32 -9.24
C LYS A 60 -10.00 10.56 -10.73
N GLU A 61 -9.69 11.76 -11.20
CA GLU A 61 -9.93 12.21 -12.58
C GLU A 61 -8.71 11.96 -13.46
N LEU A 62 -8.31 10.70 -13.58
CA LEU A 62 -7.34 10.28 -14.57
C LEU A 62 -8.09 9.84 -15.84
N PRO A 63 -7.63 10.22 -17.05
CA PRO A 63 -8.34 9.97 -18.30
C PRO A 63 -8.17 8.51 -18.76
N TYR A 64 -8.63 7.56 -17.96
CA TYR A 64 -8.72 6.16 -18.37
C TYR A 64 -9.98 5.94 -19.19
N THR A 65 -9.81 5.40 -20.39
CA THR A 65 -10.92 5.15 -21.32
C THR A 65 -11.56 3.78 -21.12
N GLN A 66 -10.82 2.82 -20.56
CA GLN A 66 -11.25 1.45 -20.36
C GLN A 66 -10.38 0.72 -19.34
N ASP A 67 -10.97 -0.23 -18.63
CA ASP A 67 -10.25 -1.14 -17.75
C ASP A 67 -9.55 -2.26 -18.53
N MET A 68 -8.44 -2.76 -17.97
CA MET A 68 -7.78 -3.96 -18.48
C MET A 68 -8.50 -5.21 -17.93
N PRO A 69 -9.10 -6.05 -18.78
CA PRO A 69 -9.92 -7.17 -18.31
C PRO A 69 -9.11 -8.29 -17.63
N SER A 70 -7.84 -8.49 -18.02
CA SER A 70 -6.95 -9.48 -17.39
C SER A 70 -5.48 -9.22 -17.70
N SER A 71 -4.62 -9.35 -16.69
CA SER A 71 -3.16 -9.30 -16.82
C SER A 71 -2.50 -10.68 -17.01
N ILE A 72 -3.27 -11.78 -16.88
CA ILE A 72 -2.75 -13.16 -16.94
C ILE A 72 -1.96 -13.44 -18.24
N PRO A 73 -2.42 -13.04 -19.45
CA PRO A 73 -1.68 -13.30 -20.68
C PRO A 73 -0.29 -12.65 -20.69
N TYR A 74 -0.15 -11.49 -20.03
CA TYR A 74 1.10 -10.75 -19.97
C TYR A 74 2.08 -11.39 -18.99
N HIS A 75 1.60 -11.83 -17.81
CA HIS A 75 2.41 -12.59 -16.88
C HIS A 75 2.92 -13.89 -17.52
N LEU A 76 2.08 -14.62 -18.26
CA LEU A 76 2.48 -15.85 -18.97
C LEU A 76 3.55 -15.58 -20.05
N ASN A 77 3.42 -14.50 -20.82
CA ASN A 77 4.41 -14.13 -21.83
C ASN A 77 5.78 -13.81 -21.19
N LEU A 78 5.79 -13.15 -20.04
CA LEU A 78 7.03 -12.84 -19.33
C LEU A 78 7.65 -14.09 -18.69
N THR A 79 6.85 -14.94 -18.05
CA THR A 79 7.36 -16.14 -17.37
C THR A 79 7.84 -17.22 -18.34
N THR A 80 7.24 -17.32 -19.55
CA THR A 80 7.74 -18.22 -20.61
C THR A 80 9.08 -17.75 -21.20
N ARG A 81 9.42 -16.47 -21.09
CA ARG A 81 10.73 -15.92 -21.47
C ARG A 81 11.78 -16.02 -20.35
N GLY A 82 11.44 -16.63 -19.22
CA GLY A 82 12.34 -16.82 -18.08
C GLY A 82 12.38 -15.66 -17.07
N TYR A 83 11.52 -14.64 -17.21
CA TYR A 83 11.42 -13.61 -16.18
C TYR A 83 10.72 -14.15 -14.94
N ARG A 84 11.35 -13.92 -13.78
CA ARG A 84 10.78 -14.27 -12.48
C ARG A 84 9.64 -13.32 -12.13
N ALA A 85 8.52 -13.85 -11.67
CA ALA A 85 7.38 -13.07 -11.20
C ALA A 85 6.97 -13.50 -9.79
N LEU A 86 6.89 -12.52 -8.89
CA LEU A 86 6.38 -12.67 -7.53
C LEU A 86 4.99 -12.06 -7.45
N VAL A 87 4.02 -12.86 -7.04
CA VAL A 87 2.67 -12.40 -6.72
C VAL A 87 2.42 -12.70 -5.24
N TYR A 88 2.02 -11.69 -4.48
CA TYR A 88 1.69 -11.87 -3.07
C TYR A 88 0.28 -11.34 -2.75
N ARG A 89 -0.56 -12.20 -2.16
CA ARG A 89 -1.94 -11.90 -1.78
C ARG A 89 -2.44 -12.97 -0.78
N PHE A 90 -3.50 -12.67 -0.04
CA PHE A 90 -4.15 -13.61 0.87
C PHE A 90 -4.80 -14.85 0.19
N THR A 91 -5.07 -14.86 -1.13
CA THR A 91 -5.65 -16.05 -1.78
C THR A 91 -5.64 -15.92 -3.31
N ILE A 92 -5.00 -16.88 -4.00
CA ILE A 92 -5.32 -17.48 -5.33
C ILE A 92 -4.08 -18.26 -5.80
N THR A 93 -4.28 -19.46 -6.35
CA THR A 93 -3.25 -20.30 -6.97
C THR A 93 -3.15 -20.06 -8.48
N TYR A 94 -1.94 -19.85 -8.98
CA TYR A 94 -1.62 -19.99 -10.41
C TYR A 94 -0.48 -20.99 -10.57
N ALA A 95 -0.60 -21.91 -11.53
CA ALA A 95 0.50 -22.74 -12.01
C ALA A 95 1.21 -22.02 -13.17
N ASN A 96 2.50 -22.31 -13.37
CA ASN A 96 3.43 -21.81 -14.42
C ASN A 96 4.42 -20.73 -13.95
N ASN A 97 5.60 -21.14 -13.48
CA ASN A 97 6.78 -20.28 -13.19
C ASN A 97 6.52 -19.00 -12.38
N LEU A 98 5.43 -18.97 -11.60
CA LEU A 98 5.05 -17.90 -10.69
C LEU A 98 5.36 -18.35 -9.27
N THR A 99 6.08 -17.52 -8.51
CA THR A 99 6.22 -17.73 -7.07
C THR A 99 5.12 -16.96 -6.37
N PHE A 100 4.29 -17.69 -5.60
CA PHE A 100 3.21 -17.11 -4.82
C PHE A 100 3.59 -17.08 -3.34
N ALA A 101 3.33 -15.94 -2.68
CA ALA A 101 3.60 -15.77 -1.26
C ALA A 101 2.38 -15.18 -0.53
N THR A 102 2.14 -15.68 0.67
CA THR A 102 1.11 -15.12 1.57
C THR A 102 1.79 -14.51 2.78
N VAL A 103 1.55 -13.22 3.01
CA VAL A 103 1.92 -12.54 4.26
C VAL A 103 0.74 -12.62 5.22
N LYS A 104 0.82 -13.51 6.20
CA LYS A 104 -0.25 -13.70 7.19
C LYS A 104 -0.40 -12.43 8.02
N GLY A 105 -1.64 -11.95 8.20
CA GLY A 105 -1.91 -10.68 8.89
C GLY A 105 -1.73 -9.44 8.02
N GLY A 106 -1.34 -9.58 6.74
CA GLY A 106 -1.25 -8.46 5.80
C GLY A 106 -2.61 -8.01 5.27
N GLY A 107 -2.84 -6.70 5.24
CA GLY A 107 -3.98 -6.07 4.56
C GLY A 107 -3.75 -5.79 3.07
N HIS A 108 -4.56 -4.91 2.47
CA HIS A 108 -4.37 -4.49 1.07
C HIS A 108 -2.99 -3.87 0.84
N THR A 109 -2.55 -3.06 1.80
CA THR A 109 -1.22 -2.48 1.93
C THR A 109 -0.38 -3.33 2.90
N ALA A 110 -0.12 -4.59 2.56
CA ALA A 110 0.54 -5.55 3.48
C ALA A 110 1.78 -5.03 4.24
N PRO A 111 2.68 -4.22 3.65
CA PRO A 111 3.82 -3.64 4.38
C PRO A 111 3.44 -2.68 5.52
N GLU A 112 2.24 -2.09 5.51
CA GLU A 112 1.75 -1.25 6.62
C GLU A 112 1.38 -2.08 7.85
N TYR A 113 0.96 -3.34 7.63
CA TYR A 113 0.51 -4.23 8.70
C TYR A 113 1.58 -5.22 9.16
N GLN A 114 2.43 -5.69 8.24
CA GLN A 114 3.44 -6.74 8.45
C GLN A 114 4.76 -6.34 7.78
N PRO A 115 5.42 -5.26 8.24
CA PRO A 115 6.59 -4.70 7.58
C PRO A 115 7.80 -5.66 7.58
N GLU A 116 8.01 -6.39 8.67
CA GLU A 116 9.17 -7.30 8.81
C GLU A 116 9.05 -8.49 7.86
N GLU A 117 7.87 -9.11 7.80
CA GLU A 117 7.56 -10.24 6.92
C GLU A 117 7.62 -9.81 5.46
N CYS A 118 7.07 -8.64 5.12
CA CYS A 118 7.14 -8.09 3.77
C CYS A 118 8.59 -7.81 3.36
N PHE A 119 9.41 -7.26 4.26
CA PHE A 119 10.83 -7.02 4.00
C PHE A 119 11.60 -8.34 3.80
N ALA A 120 11.39 -9.33 4.67
CA ALA A 120 12.02 -10.64 4.55
C ALA A 120 11.65 -11.35 3.23
N MET A 121 10.38 -11.29 2.83
CA MET A 121 9.90 -11.81 1.54
C MET A 121 10.61 -11.11 0.36
N ALA A 122 10.65 -9.77 0.37
CA ALA A 122 11.29 -9.00 -0.68
C ALA A 122 12.80 -9.29 -0.77
N GLN A 123 13.49 -9.37 0.37
CA GLN A 123 14.92 -9.68 0.43
C GLN A 123 15.21 -11.08 -0.12
N ARG A 124 14.47 -12.10 0.32
CA ARG A 124 14.62 -13.47 -0.17
C ARG A 124 14.38 -13.55 -1.68
N TRP A 125 13.34 -12.85 -2.16
CA TRP A 125 13.04 -12.77 -3.58
C TRP A 125 14.20 -12.19 -4.40
N LEU A 126 14.73 -11.04 -3.98
CA LEU A 126 15.85 -10.36 -4.66
C LEU A 126 17.13 -11.21 -4.64
N ASP A 127 17.40 -11.92 -3.54
CA ASP A 127 18.57 -12.79 -3.37
C ASP A 127 18.47 -14.14 -4.11
N ASN A 128 17.38 -14.41 -4.85
CA ASN A 128 17.07 -15.73 -5.42
C ASN A 128 17.01 -16.86 -4.37
N LYS A 129 16.60 -16.54 -3.14
CA LYS A 129 16.39 -17.52 -2.06
C LYS A 129 14.93 -17.99 -2.03
N PRO A 130 14.66 -19.20 -1.51
CA PRO A 130 13.29 -19.62 -1.19
C PRO A 130 12.60 -18.63 -0.26
N LEU A 131 11.29 -18.43 -0.45
CA LEU A 131 10.46 -17.55 0.38
C LEU A 131 10.05 -18.22 1.68
#